data_AF-A0A2T0UXW7-F1
#
_entry.id   AF-A0A2T0UXW7-F1
#
_cell.length_a   1.000
_cell.length_b   1.000
_cell.length_c   1.000
_cell.angle_alpha   90.00
_cell.angle_beta   90.00
_cell.angle_gamma   90.00
#
_symmetry.space_group_name_H-M   'P 1'
#
loop_
_entity.id
_entity.type
_entity.pdbx_description
1 polymer ?
#
loop_
_entity_poly.entity_id
_entity_poly.type
_entity_poly.pdbx_seq_one_letter_code
_entity_poly.pdbx_strand_id
1 'polypeptide(L)'
;MPERRDNGDHTYRATIAWEGSTGGGYTAYTRDHEGAVPPAANPVALSADPHFRGDAGRANPEQLLVLAASSCQMLSFLHVAATAGLDVLDYTDDAGADPAPLRVTVDGARRDDRLTRGCDCCRVRGCASARFGP
;
A
#
# COMPACT_ATOMS: atom_id res chain seq x y z
N MET A 1 -5.98 -32.43 20.72
CA MET A 1 -6.07 -31.00 21.07
C MET A 1 -5.10 -30.27 20.16
N PRO A 2 -5.52 -29.50 19.14
CA PRO A 2 -4.54 -28.72 18.38
C PRO A 2 -4.06 -27.56 19.26
N GLU A 3 -2.75 -27.36 19.30
CA GLU A 3 -2.10 -26.26 20.00
C GLU A 3 -2.59 -24.92 19.47
N ARG A 4 -3.03 -24.06 20.40
CA ARG A 4 -3.32 -22.66 20.12
C ARG A 4 -2.00 -22.03 19.64
N ARG A 5 -1.95 -21.57 18.39
CA ARG A 5 -0.81 -20.77 17.91
C ARG A 5 -0.64 -19.59 18.86
N ASP A 6 0.56 -19.43 19.43
CA ASP A 6 0.93 -18.18 20.06
C ASP A 6 0.84 -17.10 18.98
N ASN A 7 -0.23 -16.31 19.05
CA ASN A 7 -0.42 -15.13 18.23
C ASN A 7 0.47 -14.05 18.85
N GLY A 8 1.79 -14.22 18.76
CA GLY A 8 2.77 -13.34 19.39
C GLY A 8 2.37 -11.90 19.14
N ASP A 9 2.23 -11.11 20.21
CA ASP A 9 1.70 -9.77 20.10
C ASP A 9 2.57 -8.92 19.17
N HIS A 10 2.10 -8.74 17.94
CA HIS A 10 2.73 -7.88 16.96
C HIS A 10 2.30 -6.44 17.24
N THR A 11 3.18 -5.67 17.89
CA THR A 11 2.94 -4.26 18.15
C THR A 11 3.50 -3.41 17.03
N TYR A 12 2.66 -2.55 16.46
CA TYR A 12 3.05 -1.57 15.46
C TYR A 12 3.00 -0.16 16.06
N ARG A 13 4.01 0.66 15.79
CA ARG A 13 4.11 2.02 16.33
C ARG A 13 4.34 3.02 15.20
N ALA A 14 3.62 4.13 15.28
CA ALA A 14 3.88 5.33 14.51
C ALA A 14 3.86 6.54 15.46
N THR A 15 4.60 7.58 15.11
CA THR A 15 4.57 8.87 15.81
C THR A 15 4.31 9.98 14.81
N ILE A 16 3.56 11.00 15.22
CA ILE A 16 3.27 12.18 14.42
C ILE A 16 3.80 13.40 15.16
N ALA A 17 4.48 14.29 14.44
CA ALA A 17 4.97 15.56 14.94
C ALA A 17 4.47 16.70 14.05
N TRP A 18 3.80 17.68 14.66
CA TRP A 18 3.36 18.91 14.01
C TRP A 18 3.90 20.09 14.79
N GLU A 19 4.40 21.09 14.07
CA GLU A 19 4.92 22.34 14.64
C GLU A 19 4.21 23.53 14.01
N GLY A 20 3.75 24.46 14.85
CA GLY A 20 3.03 25.65 14.40
C GLY A 20 2.15 26.25 15.51
N SER A 21 1.19 27.08 15.13
CA SER A 21 0.21 27.66 16.05
C SER A 21 -1.18 27.72 15.45
N THR A 22 -2.16 27.24 16.21
CA THR A 22 -3.60 27.35 15.88
C THR A 22 -4.23 28.64 16.42
N GLY A 23 -3.47 29.49 17.12
CA GLY A 23 -3.97 30.71 17.76
C GLY A 23 -4.53 31.75 16.77
N GLY A 24 -4.13 31.69 15.50
CA GLY A 24 -4.68 32.50 14.42
C GLY A 24 -6.01 31.99 13.84
N GLY A 25 -6.56 30.90 14.38
CA GLY A 25 -7.80 30.28 13.93
C GLY A 25 -7.60 29.23 12.82
N TYR A 26 -8.71 28.61 12.40
CA TYR A 26 -8.72 27.42 11.55
C TYR A 26 -7.94 27.57 10.24
N THR A 27 -7.98 28.75 9.65
CA THR A 27 -7.41 29.03 8.34
C THR A 27 -5.92 29.39 8.37
N ALA A 28 -5.38 29.69 9.56
CA ALA A 28 -4.06 30.29 9.72
C ALA A 28 -2.92 29.28 9.86
N TYR A 29 -3.21 28.05 10.27
CA TYR A 29 -2.18 27.04 10.52
C TYR A 29 -2.04 26.05 9.36
N THR A 30 -0.82 25.58 9.11
CA THR A 30 -0.57 24.54 8.10
C THR A 30 -1.01 23.17 8.60
N ARG A 31 -1.44 22.30 7.67
CA ARG A 31 -1.70 20.87 7.97
C ARG A 31 -0.45 20.02 7.82
N ASP A 32 0.67 20.64 7.47
CA ASP A 32 1.95 20.01 7.26
C ASP A 32 2.54 19.45 8.54
N HIS A 33 2.82 18.15 8.55
CA HIS A 33 3.42 17.43 9.67
C HIS A 33 4.32 16.31 9.18
N GLU A 34 5.02 15.66 10.10
CA GLU A 34 5.85 14.50 9.82
C GLU A 34 5.34 13.28 10.57
N GLY A 35 5.39 12.12 9.90
CA GLY A 35 5.19 10.83 10.51
C GLY A 35 6.49 10.04 10.58
N ALA A 36 6.69 9.29 11.66
CA ALA A 36 7.77 8.30 11.74
C ALA A 36 7.18 6.93 12.07
N VAL A 37 7.73 5.89 11.43
CA VAL A 37 7.32 4.49 11.57
C VAL A 37 8.53 3.63 11.98
N PRO A 38 8.99 3.70 13.25
CA PRO A 38 10.17 2.98 13.69
C PRO A 38 10.05 1.46 13.44
N PRO A 39 11.14 0.78 13.06
CA PRO A 39 12.52 1.27 12.98
C PRO A 39 12.90 1.94 11.65
N ALA A 40 11.94 2.20 10.75
CA ALA A 40 12.26 2.87 9.49
C ALA A 40 12.83 4.27 9.76
N ALA A 41 13.97 4.58 9.13
CA ALA A 41 14.73 5.79 9.40
C ALA A 41 14.15 7.04 8.74
N ASN A 42 13.45 6.87 7.61
CA ASN A 42 12.96 7.99 6.82
C ASN A 42 11.59 8.46 7.34
N PRO A 43 11.45 9.75 7.69
CA PRO A 43 10.14 10.30 8.01
C PRO A 43 9.26 10.35 6.77
N VAL A 44 7.96 10.26 6.98
CA VAL A 44 6.93 10.44 5.97
C VAL A 44 6.44 11.88 6.05
N ALA A 45 6.51 12.57 4.91
CA ALA A 45 6.00 13.92 4.77
C ALA A 45 4.47 13.87 4.60
N LEU A 46 3.74 14.50 5.54
CA LEU A 46 2.28 14.38 5.63
C LEU A 46 1.59 15.73 5.59
N SER A 47 0.40 15.77 5.00
CA SER A 47 -0.54 16.88 5.14
C SER A 47 -1.96 16.34 5.20
N ALA A 48 -2.95 17.23 5.31
CA ALA A 48 -4.34 16.83 5.11
C ALA A 48 -4.66 16.74 3.62
N ASP A 49 -5.83 16.22 3.27
CA ASP A 49 -6.35 16.37 1.92
C ASP A 49 -6.48 17.86 1.53
N PRO A 50 -6.27 18.24 0.25
CA PRO A 50 -6.49 19.60 -0.23
C PRO A 50 -7.90 20.15 0.07
N HIS A 51 -8.93 19.30 0.09
CA HIS A 51 -10.28 19.66 0.53
C HIS A 51 -10.30 20.18 1.98
N PHE A 52 -9.38 19.70 2.82
CA PHE A 52 -9.16 20.13 4.20
C PHE A 52 -7.96 21.07 4.35
N ARG A 53 -7.58 21.77 3.27
CA ARG A 53 -6.52 22.79 3.22
C ARG A 53 -5.11 22.23 3.45
N GLY A 54 -4.85 20.97 3.12
CA GLY A 54 -3.50 20.43 3.11
C GLY A 54 -2.76 20.62 1.79
N ASP A 55 -1.50 20.22 1.79
CA ASP A 55 -0.61 20.27 0.64
C ASP A 55 -0.74 18.99 -0.20
N ALA A 56 -1.16 19.13 -1.46
CA ALA A 56 -1.30 18.03 -2.42
C ALA A 56 0.03 17.36 -2.78
N GLY A 57 1.17 18.01 -2.50
CA GLY A 57 2.50 17.44 -2.68
C GLY A 57 2.93 16.47 -1.57
N ARG A 58 2.13 16.31 -0.51
CA ARG A 58 2.42 15.46 0.65
C ARG A 58 1.36 14.38 0.76
N ALA A 59 1.73 13.22 1.32
CA ALA A 59 0.77 12.15 1.50
C ALA A 59 -0.29 12.56 2.54
N ASN A 60 -1.55 12.25 2.25
CA ASN A 60 -2.64 12.44 3.21
C ASN A 60 -3.02 11.10 3.91
N PRO A 61 -3.73 11.15 5.05
CA PRO A 61 -4.09 9.94 5.80
C PRO A 61 -4.91 8.93 4.99
N GLU A 62 -5.81 9.40 4.13
CA GLU A 62 -6.67 8.55 3.30
C GLU A 62 -5.85 7.78 2.26
N GLN A 63 -4.90 8.44 1.59
CA GLN A 63 -3.95 7.81 0.66
C GLN A 63 -3.06 6.79 1.37
N LEU A 64 -2.59 7.09 2.58
CA LEU A 64 -1.81 6.13 3.37
C LEU A 64 -2.61 4.88 3.72
N LEU A 65 -3.91 5.03 4.00
CA LEU A 65 -4.78 3.89 4.29
C LEU A 65 -5.01 3.01 3.06
N VAL A 66 -5.22 3.62 1.88
CA VAL A 66 -5.30 2.89 0.60
C VAL A 66 -3.99 2.16 0.32
N LEU A 67 -2.85 2.84 0.50
CA LEU A 67 -1.52 2.26 0.30
C LEU A 67 -1.27 1.08 1.26
N ALA A 68 -1.61 1.23 2.54
CA ALA A 68 -1.47 0.16 3.52
C ALA A 68 -2.31 -1.07 3.14
N ALA A 69 -3.56 -0.86 2.72
CA ALA A 69 -4.46 -1.94 2.31
C ALA A 69 -3.95 -2.65 1.04
N SER A 70 -3.57 -1.89 0.01
CA SER A 70 -3.00 -2.43 -1.24
C SER A 70 -1.72 -3.23 -0.96
N SER A 71 -0.81 -2.70 -0.13
CA SER A 71 0.42 -3.40 0.28
C SER A 71 0.13 -4.74 0.98
N CYS A 72 -0.83 -4.77 1.92
CA CYS A 72 -1.24 -6.00 2.60
C CYS A 72 -1.81 -7.05 1.61
N GLN A 73 -2.62 -6.61 0.64
CA GLN A 73 -3.16 -7.49 -0.40
C GLN A 73 -2.05 -8.05 -1.30
N MET A 74 -1.12 -7.20 -1.74
CA MET A 74 0.06 -7.62 -2.51
C MET A 74 0.86 -8.68 -1.76
N LEU A 75 1.21 -8.45 -0.49
CA LEU A 75 1.98 -9.40 0.31
C LEU A 75 1.25 -10.73 0.48
N SER A 76 -0.08 -10.70 0.65
CA SER A 76 -0.91 -11.90 0.72
C SER A 76 -0.91 -12.67 -0.60
N PHE A 77 -1.03 -11.97 -1.73
CA PHE A 77 -0.95 -12.55 -3.07
C PHE A 77 0.40 -13.21 -3.33
N LEU A 78 1.50 -12.51 -3.05
CA LEU A 78 2.86 -13.03 -3.21
C LEU A 78 3.09 -14.29 -2.37
N HIS A 79 2.56 -14.34 -1.15
CA HIS A 79 2.63 -15.53 -0.30
C HIS A 79 1.93 -16.74 -0.93
N VAL A 80 0.72 -16.55 -1.47
CA VAL A 80 -0.03 -17.62 -2.15
C VAL A 80 0.70 -18.08 -3.41
N ALA A 81 1.20 -17.15 -4.23
CA ALA A 81 1.94 -17.47 -5.46
C ALA A 81 3.20 -18.29 -5.16
N ALA A 82 3.99 -17.87 -4.17
CA ALA A 82 5.20 -18.57 -3.74
C ALA A 82 4.87 -20.00 -3.24
N THR A 83 3.80 -20.16 -2.47
CA THR A 83 3.36 -21.47 -1.96
C THR A 83 2.87 -22.39 -3.08
N ALA A 84 2.38 -21.82 -4.18
CA ALA A 84 1.97 -22.54 -5.38
C ALA A 84 3.13 -22.83 -6.37
N GLY A 85 4.37 -22.41 -6.06
CA GLY A 85 5.52 -22.56 -6.95
C GLY A 85 5.49 -21.66 -8.19
N LEU A 86 4.76 -20.54 -8.11
CA LEU A 86 4.71 -19.52 -9.15
C LEU A 86 5.77 -18.45 -8.86
N ASP A 87 6.58 -18.14 -9.88
CA ASP A 87 7.56 -17.06 -9.82
C ASP A 87 6.93 -15.76 -10.35
N VAL A 88 6.66 -14.83 -9.44
CA VAL A 88 6.08 -13.51 -9.74
C VAL A 88 7.24 -12.53 -9.99
N LEU A 89 7.37 -12.05 -11.23
CA LEU A 89 8.48 -11.18 -11.61
C LEU A 89 8.22 -9.69 -11.38
N ASP A 90 6.95 -9.28 -11.41
CA ASP A 90 6.52 -7.90 -11.21
C ASP A 90 5.10 -7.87 -10.62
N TYR A 91 4.80 -6.84 -9.84
CA TYR A 91 3.47 -6.54 -9.33
C TYR A 91 3.30 -5.02 -9.28
N THR A 92 2.28 -4.52 -9.97
CA THR A 92 1.88 -3.11 -9.92
C THR A 92 0.38 -3.05 -9.65
N ASP A 93 -0.03 -2.17 -8.73
CA ASP A 93 -1.43 -1.92 -8.38
C ASP A 93 -1.73 -0.42 -8.46
N ASP A 94 -2.93 -0.09 -8.92
CA ASP A 94 -3.50 1.24 -8.96
C ASP A 94 -4.78 1.23 -8.12
N ALA A 95 -4.61 1.43 -6.81
CA ALA A 95 -5.68 1.36 -5.84
C ALA A 95 -6.26 2.75 -5.54
N GLY A 96 -7.59 2.83 -5.50
CA GLY A 96 -8.32 4.04 -5.18
C GLY A 96 -9.31 3.82 -4.03
N ALA A 97 -9.79 4.91 -3.43
CA ALA A 97 -10.93 4.84 -2.54
C ALA A 97 -11.84 6.05 -2.71
N ASP A 98 -13.14 5.80 -2.76
CA ASP A 98 -14.16 6.84 -2.86
C ASP A 98 -14.66 7.29 -1.48
N PRO A 99 -15.07 8.57 -1.33
CA PRO A 99 -15.43 9.17 -0.04
C PRO A 99 -16.75 8.69 0.58
N ALA A 100 -17.54 7.85 -0.10
CA ALA A 100 -18.72 7.20 0.48
C ALA A 100 -18.33 5.83 1.05
N PRO A 101 -18.91 5.42 2.19
CA PRO A 101 -18.16 4.84 3.32
C PRO A 101 -16.88 4.14 2.86
N LEU A 102 -15.71 4.75 3.10
CA LEU A 102 -14.39 4.36 2.56
C LEU A 102 -14.36 2.93 2.03
N ARG A 103 -14.55 2.80 0.73
CA ARG A 103 -14.35 1.53 0.02
C ARG A 103 -13.00 1.62 -0.66
N VAL A 104 -12.06 0.80 -0.20
CA VAL A 104 -10.83 0.58 -0.95
C VAL A 104 -11.20 -0.28 -2.15
N THR A 105 -11.15 0.33 -3.33
CA THR A 105 -11.33 -0.35 -4.59
C THR A 105 -9.93 -0.68 -5.12
N VAL A 106 -9.64 -1.96 -5.21
CA VAL A 106 -8.48 -2.44 -5.96
C VAL A 106 -8.99 -2.70 -7.37
N ASP A 107 -8.86 -1.70 -8.24
CA ASP A 107 -9.16 -1.88 -9.66
C ASP A 107 -8.03 -2.71 -10.25
N GLY A 108 -8.23 -4.03 -10.37
CA GLY A 108 -7.25 -4.96 -10.96
C GLY A 108 -6.93 -4.73 -12.44
N ALA A 109 -7.23 -3.54 -12.98
CA ALA A 109 -7.13 -3.15 -14.37
C ALA A 109 -5.70 -2.70 -14.76
N ARG A 110 -4.70 -3.50 -14.37
CA ARG A 110 -3.49 -3.86 -15.15
C ARG A 110 -2.58 -4.70 -14.26
N ARG A 111 -3.05 -5.88 -13.86
CA ARG A 111 -2.14 -6.94 -13.43
C ARG A 111 -1.36 -7.42 -14.65
N ASP A 112 -0.20 -6.83 -14.92
CA ASP A 112 0.82 -7.48 -15.76
C ASP A 112 1.58 -8.49 -14.90
N ASP A 113 0.85 -9.46 -14.34
CA ASP A 113 1.44 -10.53 -13.55
C ASP A 113 2.15 -11.47 -14.53
N ARG A 114 3.40 -11.15 -14.88
CA ARG A 114 4.24 -12.05 -15.66
C ARG A 114 4.68 -13.21 -14.76
N LEU A 115 3.80 -14.20 -14.65
CA LEU A 115 4.01 -15.42 -13.88
C LEU A 115 4.75 -16.44 -14.73
N THR A 116 5.97 -16.79 -14.34
CA THR A 116 6.64 -17.98 -14.86
C THR A 116 6.46 -19.13 -13.88
N ARG A 117 5.90 -20.26 -14.32
CA ARG A 117 6.04 -21.49 -13.53
C ARG A 117 7.51 -21.88 -13.53
N GLY A 118 8.03 -22.23 -12.36
CA GLY A 118 9.40 -22.71 -12.18
C GLY A 118 9.70 -23.94 -13.03
N CYS A 119 10.05 -23.71 -14.29
CA CYS A 119 10.76 -24.65 -15.15
C CYS A 119 12.06 -23.95 -15.54
N ASP A 120 13.13 -24.28 -14.81
CA ASP A 120 14.51 -24.04 -15.22
C ASP A 120 14.72 -24.61 -16.63
N CYS A 121 14.79 -23.75 -17.66
CA CYS A 121 15.73 -23.85 -18.80
C CYS A 121 15.45 -22.89 -19.98
N CYS A 122 14.29 -22.24 -20.11
CA CYS A 122 13.98 -21.56 -21.37
C CYS A 122 13.80 -20.04 -21.22
N ARG A 123 14.92 -19.31 -21.39
CA ARG A 123 14.94 -17.89 -21.77
C ARG A 123 14.00 -17.67 -22.96
N VAL A 124 12.90 -16.93 -22.77
CA VAL A 124 12.09 -16.43 -23.90
C VAL A 124 11.91 -14.93 -23.79
N ARG A 125 12.76 -14.22 -24.55
CA ARG A 125 12.38 -12.93 -25.14
C ARG A 125 11.35 -13.22 -26.23
N GLY A 126 10.20 -12.56 -26.16
CA GLY A 126 9.24 -12.46 -27.24
C GLY A 126 8.36 -13.70 -27.45
N CYS A 127 7.17 -13.71 -26.86
CA CYS A 127 6.01 -14.24 -27.58
C CYS A 127 4.75 -13.55 -27.06
N ALA A 128 4.08 -12.88 -27.99
CA ALA A 128 2.83 -12.17 -27.78
C ALA A 128 1.68 -13.16 -27.53
N SER A 129 0.66 -12.64 -26.83
CA SER A 129 -0.71 -13.16 -26.74
C SER A 129 -0.88 -14.57 -26.16
N ALA A 130 -1.31 -14.62 -24.91
CA ALA A 130 -2.22 -15.66 -24.45
C ALA A 130 -3.35 -14.99 -23.66
N ARG A 131 -4.55 -14.93 -24.28
CA ARG A 131 -5.79 -14.58 -23.59
C ARG A 131 -6.15 -15.75 -22.67
N PHE A 132 -6.42 -15.47 -21.40
CA PHE A 132 -7.02 -16.43 -20.50
C PHE A 132 -8.55 -16.39 -20.63
N GLY A 133 -9.14 -17.58 -20.73
CA GLY A 133 -10.55 -17.88 -20.56
C GLY A 133 -10.72 -19.40 -20.42
N PRO A 134 -11.89 -19.90 -20.03
CA PRO A 134 -13.10 -19.20 -19.58
C PRO A 134 -13.08 -18.80 -18.08
#